data_AF-A0A520TU90-F1
#
_entry.id   AF-A0A520TU90-F1
#
_cell.length_a   1.000
_cell.length_b   1.000
_cell.length_c   1.000
_cell.angle_alpha   90.00
_cell.angle_beta   90.00
_cell.angle_gamma   90.00
#
_symmetry.space_group_name_H-M   'P 1'
#
loop_
_entity.id
_entity.type
_entity.pdbx_description
1 polymer ?
#
loop_
_entity_poly.entity_id
_entity_poly.type
_entity_poly.pdbx_seq_one_letter_code
_entity_poly.pdbx_strand_id
1 'polypeptide(L)'
;MSIQSGILTTENNEIEPLESDAPLIVYIDFKSPYAYLSVAPTREMLSRLDLIADWRPFVLDIPSYLGSAKLDKGGKKVAKQDRTEEQWSGVKYAYFDCRRYANLSGMTIRGTIKIWNTNLPAIGMLWIKQFSDLTEQCSKGSLLEKYIDAIYDPFWKRELDVEDLSEVLKVLKAIGAPTEGFSDFVKGKGASMNESLQESAFDAGIFGVPTYILPNESVNDPKHEKFFGREHLPRISWLLAGRDGEAPNTRYDIDDKLDKKALTKSAGDNLSDPSVLTTFFDFKSPQSYLALNPINSIKKDGIVINWKPFSSKPLKVPDKEIPNEDRGVKHRRIRGEYIANDINRYAPH
;
A
#
# COMPACT_ATOMS: atom_id res chain seq x y z
N MET A 1 20.96 -31.62 -0.34
CA MET A 1 20.73 -31.05 1.00
C MET A 1 19.59 -30.08 0.87
N SER A 2 18.46 -30.40 1.50
CA SER A 2 17.20 -29.67 1.37
C SER A 2 17.31 -28.36 2.15
N ILE A 3 17.10 -27.22 1.47
CA ILE A 3 16.88 -25.93 2.12
C ILE A 3 15.37 -25.85 2.33
N GLN A 4 14.92 -25.88 3.58
CA GLN A 4 13.52 -25.73 3.94
C GLN A 4 13.36 -24.51 4.86
N SER A 5 12.23 -23.82 4.64
CA SER A 5 11.57 -22.77 5.43
C SER A 5 12.10 -21.32 5.36
N GLY A 6 11.42 -20.50 4.55
CA GLY A 6 11.32 -19.04 4.71
C GLY A 6 9.86 -18.53 4.76
N ILE A 7 8.90 -19.45 4.90
CA ILE A 7 7.46 -19.21 5.04
C ILE A 7 6.98 -20.28 6.02
N LEU A 8 6.27 -19.91 7.09
CA LEU A 8 5.51 -20.86 7.90
C LEU A 8 4.44 -21.48 7.00
N THR A 9 4.77 -22.61 6.40
CA THR A 9 3.85 -23.43 5.63
C THR A 9 3.26 -24.46 6.58
N THR A 10 1.93 -24.52 6.69
CA THR A 10 1.25 -25.70 7.25
C THR A 10 1.67 -26.95 6.48
N GLU A 11 1.38 -28.15 6.99
CA GLU A 11 1.62 -29.41 6.25
C GLU A 11 1.02 -29.41 4.82
N ASN A 12 0.13 -28.45 4.51
CA ASN A 12 -0.51 -28.20 3.22
C ASN A 12 0.10 -27.05 2.36
N ASN A 13 1.19 -26.39 2.76
CA ASN A 13 1.77 -25.21 2.07
C ASN A 13 0.89 -23.93 2.04
N GLU A 14 -0.04 -23.76 2.98
CA GLU A 14 -0.85 -22.54 3.06
C GLU A 14 -0.10 -21.42 3.79
N ILE A 15 -0.20 -20.19 3.27
CA ILE A 15 0.35 -18.98 3.91
C ILE A 15 -0.75 -18.40 4.80
N GLU A 16 -0.60 -18.51 6.11
CA GLU A 16 -1.52 -17.91 7.07
C GLU A 16 -1.53 -16.38 6.93
N PRO A 17 -2.68 -15.72 6.72
CA PRO A 17 -2.72 -14.32 6.29
C PRO A 17 -2.22 -13.31 7.34
N LEU A 18 -2.28 -13.64 8.62
CA LEU A 18 -1.90 -12.74 9.72
C LEU A 18 -0.68 -13.22 10.53
N GLU A 19 -0.20 -14.44 10.28
CA GLU A 19 0.90 -15.07 11.04
C GLU A 19 2.21 -15.03 10.26
N SER A 20 3.33 -14.75 10.92
CA SER A 20 4.68 -14.81 10.32
C SER A 20 5.75 -14.86 11.41
N ASP A 21 6.91 -15.44 11.07
CA ASP A 21 8.12 -15.35 11.90
C ASP A 21 8.74 -13.93 11.87
N ALA A 22 8.40 -13.11 10.88
CA ALA A 22 8.80 -11.70 10.86
C ALA A 22 7.91 -10.88 11.82
N PRO A 23 8.46 -9.82 12.44
CA PRO A 23 7.68 -8.91 13.28
C PRO A 23 6.67 -8.06 12.49
N LEU A 24 6.74 -8.07 11.16
CA LEU A 24 5.90 -7.29 10.27
C LEU A 24 5.59 -8.09 8.99
N ILE A 25 4.33 -8.14 8.59
CA ILE A 25 3.89 -8.58 7.26
C ILE A 25 3.53 -7.36 6.44
N VAL A 26 3.93 -7.32 5.17
CA VAL A 26 3.64 -6.21 4.25
C VAL A 26 2.96 -6.73 3.00
N TYR A 27 1.67 -6.45 2.86
CA TYR A 27 0.90 -6.75 1.67
C TYR A 27 1.03 -5.64 0.62
N ILE A 28 1.39 -6.03 -0.61
CA ILE A 28 1.55 -5.11 -1.75
C ILE A 28 0.88 -5.62 -3.02
N ASP A 29 0.53 -4.71 -3.93
CA ASP A 29 0.09 -4.99 -5.29
C ASP A 29 0.88 -4.12 -6.26
N PHE A 30 1.41 -4.72 -7.31
CA PHE A 30 2.14 -4.03 -8.35
C PHE A 30 1.33 -2.95 -9.07
N LYS A 31 -0.02 -3.06 -9.12
CA LYS A 31 -0.89 -2.01 -9.67
C LYS A 31 -1.35 -0.95 -8.66
N SER A 32 -0.87 -0.99 -7.41
CA SER A 32 -1.13 0.06 -6.42
C SER A 32 -0.01 1.10 -6.41
N PRO A 33 -0.28 2.38 -6.75
CA PRO A 33 0.74 3.42 -6.73
C PRO A 33 1.12 3.79 -5.29
N TYR A 34 0.18 3.69 -4.35
CA TYR A 34 0.46 3.86 -2.93
C TYR A 34 1.36 2.76 -2.38
N ALA A 35 1.19 1.50 -2.83
CA ALA A 35 2.07 0.41 -2.43
C ALA A 35 3.49 0.63 -2.97
N TYR A 36 3.62 1.07 -4.23
CA TYR A 36 4.93 1.43 -4.80
C TYR A 36 5.65 2.51 -3.97
N LEU A 37 4.95 3.59 -3.62
CA LEU A 37 5.50 4.68 -2.80
C LEU A 37 5.80 4.28 -1.35
N SER A 38 5.33 3.11 -0.91
CA SER A 38 5.57 2.60 0.43
C SER A 38 6.82 1.73 0.54
N VAL A 39 7.30 1.16 -0.57
CA VAL A 39 8.38 0.16 -0.56
C VAL A 39 9.65 0.72 0.07
N ALA A 40 10.17 1.83 -0.46
CA ALA A 40 11.42 2.41 0.02
C ALA A 40 11.34 2.90 1.49
N PRO A 41 10.33 3.70 1.90
CA PRO A 41 10.18 4.08 3.31
C PRO A 41 10.02 2.89 4.27
N THR A 42 9.36 1.81 3.84
CA THR A 42 9.22 0.60 4.66
C THR A 42 10.57 -0.09 4.84
N ARG A 43 11.35 -0.27 3.76
CA ARG A 43 12.70 -0.86 3.83
C ARG A 43 13.64 -0.01 4.70
N GLU A 44 13.55 1.31 4.60
CA GLU A 44 14.32 2.24 5.43
C GLU A 44 13.97 2.14 6.91
N MET A 45 12.67 2.11 7.24
CA MET A 45 12.19 1.90 8.61
C MET A 45 12.73 0.59 9.18
N LEU A 46 12.61 -0.51 8.43
CA LEU A 46 13.10 -1.83 8.83
C LEU A 46 14.61 -1.83 9.04
N SER A 47 15.38 -1.25 8.11
CA SER A 47 16.83 -1.13 8.23
C SER A 47 17.27 -0.31 9.44
N ARG A 48 16.55 0.77 9.79
CA ARG A 48 16.85 1.58 10.97
C ARG A 48 16.60 0.84 12.28
N LEU A 49 15.62 -0.07 12.29
CA LEU A 49 15.26 -0.87 13.45
C LEU A 49 15.99 -2.22 13.52
N ASP A 50 16.81 -2.54 12.51
CA ASP A 50 17.44 -3.87 12.35
C ASP A 50 16.41 -5.02 12.36
N LEU A 51 15.27 -4.81 11.67
CA LEU A 51 14.17 -5.76 11.57
C LEU A 51 13.97 -6.22 10.12
N ILE A 52 13.31 -7.36 9.98
CA ILE A 52 12.89 -7.94 8.70
C ILE A 52 11.36 -7.88 8.55
N ALA A 53 10.87 -8.07 7.33
CA ALA A 53 9.43 -8.16 7.07
C ALA A 53 9.09 -9.27 6.09
N ASP A 54 7.93 -9.89 6.27
CA ASP A 54 7.37 -10.83 5.30
C ASP A 54 6.53 -10.09 4.27
N TRP A 55 7.14 -9.83 3.11
CA TRP A 55 6.45 -9.20 1.98
C TRP A 55 5.58 -10.21 1.26
N ARG A 56 4.30 -9.87 1.03
CA ARG A 56 3.29 -10.75 0.42
C ARG A 56 2.51 -10.03 -0.68
N PRO A 57 2.14 -10.72 -1.77
CA PRO A 57 1.28 -10.14 -2.78
C PRO A 57 -0.20 -10.15 -2.33
N PHE A 58 -0.90 -9.03 -2.56
CA PHE A 58 -2.36 -8.95 -2.50
C PHE A 58 -2.90 -8.25 -3.75
N VAL A 59 -3.49 -9.00 -4.67
CA VAL A 59 -4.01 -8.52 -5.95
C VAL A 59 -5.32 -7.78 -5.72
N LEU A 60 -5.30 -6.46 -5.83
CA LEU A 60 -6.46 -5.59 -5.63
C LEU A 60 -7.59 -5.94 -6.62
N ASP A 61 -8.78 -6.13 -6.07
CA ASP A 61 -10.03 -6.15 -6.82
C ASP A 61 -10.59 -4.72 -6.91
N ILE A 62 -9.97 -3.91 -7.77
CA ILE A 62 -10.38 -2.51 -7.98
C ILE A 62 -11.86 -2.39 -8.37
N PRO A 63 -12.42 -3.23 -9.29
CA PRO A 63 -13.84 -3.16 -9.65
C PRO A 63 -14.79 -3.32 -8.46
N SER A 64 -14.49 -4.20 -7.50
CA SER A 64 -15.38 -4.44 -6.34
C SER A 64 -15.66 -3.20 -5.48
N TYR A 65 -14.80 -2.17 -5.54
CA TYR A 65 -14.94 -0.95 -4.73
C TYR A 65 -14.98 0.35 -5.56
N LEU A 66 -14.13 0.49 -6.58
CA LEU A 66 -13.95 1.74 -7.35
C LEU A 66 -14.59 1.71 -8.73
N GLY A 67 -15.27 0.62 -9.09
CA GLY A 67 -15.77 0.41 -10.44
C GLY A 67 -14.66 0.22 -11.49
N SER A 68 -15.07 -0.20 -12.67
CA SER A 68 -14.24 -0.44 -13.83
C SER A 68 -14.15 0.77 -14.78
N ALA A 69 -12.98 0.97 -15.37
CA ALA A 69 -12.84 1.78 -16.58
C ALA A 69 -11.68 1.27 -17.44
N LYS A 70 -11.81 1.41 -18.75
CA LYS A 70 -10.79 1.05 -19.74
C LYS A 70 -10.55 2.23 -20.68
N LEU A 71 -9.30 2.62 -20.91
CA LEU A 71 -8.97 3.63 -21.92
C LEU A 71 -8.96 3.01 -23.33
N ASP A 72 -9.05 3.86 -24.34
CA ASP A 72 -8.80 3.49 -25.73
C ASP A 72 -7.33 3.07 -25.95
N LYS A 73 -7.03 2.52 -27.14
CA LYS A 73 -5.67 2.07 -27.51
C LYS A 73 -4.62 3.19 -27.40
N GLY A 74 -5.04 4.45 -27.44
CA GLY A 74 -4.16 5.62 -27.29
C GLY A 74 -3.96 6.10 -25.85
N GLY A 75 -4.68 5.52 -24.88
CA GLY A 75 -4.63 5.92 -23.47
C GLY A 75 -5.12 7.36 -23.20
N LYS A 76 -5.92 7.93 -24.12
CA LYS A 76 -6.36 9.34 -24.07
C LYS A 76 -7.84 9.51 -23.78
N LYS A 77 -8.68 8.54 -24.13
CA LYS A 77 -10.13 8.59 -23.89
C LYS A 77 -10.63 7.33 -23.18
N VAL A 78 -11.66 7.47 -22.35
CA VAL A 78 -12.34 6.32 -21.73
C VAL A 78 -13.18 5.62 -22.80
N ALA A 79 -12.91 4.34 -23.02
CA ALA A 79 -13.60 3.50 -23.99
C ALA A 79 -14.79 2.73 -23.39
N LYS A 80 -14.72 2.36 -22.10
CA LYS A 80 -15.82 1.71 -21.35
C LYS A 80 -15.68 2.01 -19.85
N GLN A 81 -16.78 2.23 -19.12
CA GLN A 81 -16.77 2.47 -17.67
C GLN A 81 -18.12 2.20 -16.99
N ASP A 82 -18.09 2.04 -15.67
CA ASP A 82 -19.27 2.01 -14.77
C ASP A 82 -19.12 2.95 -13.55
N ARG A 83 -18.09 3.82 -13.55
CA ARG A 83 -17.77 4.69 -12.41
C ARG A 83 -18.77 5.83 -12.20
N THR A 84 -19.10 6.09 -10.94
CA THR A 84 -19.77 7.32 -10.49
C THR A 84 -18.83 8.53 -10.54
N GLU A 85 -19.38 9.73 -10.48
CA GLU A 85 -18.60 10.99 -10.43
C GLU A 85 -17.68 11.05 -9.18
N GLU A 86 -18.17 10.54 -8.05
CA GLU A 86 -17.39 10.42 -6.81
C GLU A 86 -16.21 9.46 -6.97
N GLN A 87 -16.42 8.30 -7.60
CA GLN A 87 -15.34 7.35 -7.90
C GLN A 87 -14.30 7.95 -8.86
N TRP A 88 -14.73 8.73 -9.86
CA TRP A 88 -13.81 9.45 -10.73
C TRP A 88 -12.95 10.46 -10.00
N SER A 89 -13.58 11.26 -9.13
CA SER A 89 -12.89 12.27 -8.35
C SER A 89 -11.87 11.61 -7.41
N GLY A 90 -12.25 10.49 -6.77
CA GLY A 90 -11.34 9.68 -5.95
C GLY A 90 -10.14 9.13 -6.73
N VAL A 91 -10.36 8.55 -7.91
CA VAL A 91 -9.26 8.03 -8.75
C VAL A 91 -8.34 9.16 -9.23
N LYS A 92 -8.89 10.28 -9.69
CA LYS A 92 -8.11 11.45 -10.12
C LYS A 92 -7.27 12.00 -8.97
N TYR A 93 -7.85 12.12 -7.78
CA TYR A 93 -7.14 12.60 -6.60
C TYR A 93 -6.04 11.63 -6.18
N ALA A 94 -6.29 10.32 -6.15
CA ALA A 94 -5.29 9.32 -5.82
C ALA A 94 -4.05 9.40 -6.73
N TYR A 95 -4.25 9.57 -8.05
CA TYR A 95 -3.13 9.76 -8.98
C TYR A 95 -2.41 11.09 -8.77
N PHE A 96 -3.15 12.17 -8.53
CA PHE A 96 -2.56 13.48 -8.23
C PHE A 96 -1.67 13.40 -6.97
N ASP A 97 -2.20 12.82 -5.91
CA ASP A 97 -1.52 12.65 -4.63
C ASP A 97 -0.28 11.76 -4.74
N CYS A 98 -0.39 10.59 -5.37
CA CYS A 98 0.76 9.71 -5.61
C CYS A 98 1.85 10.41 -6.42
N ARG A 99 1.49 11.16 -7.49
CA ARG A 99 2.48 11.88 -8.30
C ARG A 99 3.17 12.99 -7.52
N ARG A 100 2.46 13.68 -6.63
CA ARG A 100 3.05 14.70 -5.76
C ARG A 100 4.21 14.11 -4.95
N TYR A 101 4.04 12.94 -4.35
CA TYR A 101 5.12 12.29 -3.59
C TYR A 101 6.16 11.61 -4.48
N ALA A 102 5.75 10.98 -5.58
CA ALA A 102 6.68 10.38 -6.54
C ALA A 102 7.72 11.40 -7.06
N ASN A 103 7.26 12.61 -7.38
CA ASN A 103 8.12 13.69 -7.86
C ASN A 103 9.20 14.09 -6.84
N LEU A 104 8.92 13.99 -5.53
CA LEU A 104 9.89 14.32 -4.48
C LEU A 104 11.07 13.35 -4.42
N SER A 105 10.87 12.13 -4.92
CA SER A 105 11.87 11.06 -4.94
C SER A 105 12.32 10.68 -6.36
N GLY A 106 12.04 11.54 -7.36
CA GLY A 106 12.41 11.29 -8.76
C GLY A 106 11.70 10.09 -9.42
N MET A 107 10.66 9.56 -8.79
CA MET A 107 9.90 8.41 -9.28
C MET A 107 8.85 8.85 -10.30
N THR A 108 8.50 7.96 -11.23
CA THR A 108 7.46 8.21 -12.25
C THR A 108 6.24 7.33 -12.00
N ILE A 109 5.06 7.96 -11.85
CA ILE A 109 3.77 7.26 -11.78
C ILE A 109 2.85 7.75 -12.91
N ARG A 110 2.85 7.04 -14.04
CA ARG A 110 1.89 7.30 -15.13
C ARG A 110 0.54 6.68 -14.77
N GLY A 111 -0.55 7.29 -15.23
CA GLY A 111 -1.88 6.70 -15.07
C GLY A 111 -1.95 5.35 -15.79
N THR A 112 -2.63 4.34 -15.25
CA THR A 112 -2.80 3.09 -15.99
C THR A 112 -3.76 3.28 -17.18
N ILE A 113 -3.54 2.52 -18.26
CA ILE A 113 -4.40 2.56 -19.46
C ILE A 113 -5.62 1.63 -19.36
N LYS A 114 -5.56 0.67 -18.43
CA LYS A 114 -6.61 -0.28 -18.08
C LYS A 114 -6.48 -0.65 -16.60
N ILE A 115 -7.45 -1.39 -16.10
CA ILE A 115 -7.26 -2.17 -14.87
C ILE A 115 -6.46 -3.41 -15.27
N TRP A 116 -5.25 -3.53 -14.71
CA TRP A 116 -4.33 -4.63 -15.00
C TRP A 116 -4.63 -5.83 -14.09
N ASN A 117 -4.49 -7.04 -14.64
CA ASN A 117 -4.42 -8.26 -13.87
C ASN A 117 -2.98 -8.48 -13.39
N THR A 118 -2.75 -8.34 -12.08
CA THR A 118 -1.43 -8.48 -11.45
C THR A 118 -1.22 -9.83 -10.76
N ASN A 119 -2.02 -10.85 -11.09
CA ASN A 119 -1.78 -12.22 -10.61
C ASN A 119 -0.42 -12.77 -11.07
N LEU A 120 -0.02 -12.53 -12.32
CA LEU A 120 1.26 -13.02 -12.83
C LEU A 120 2.47 -12.48 -12.04
N PRO A 121 2.63 -11.16 -11.80
CA PRO A 121 3.73 -10.68 -10.99
C PRO A 121 3.61 -11.04 -9.51
N ALA A 122 2.39 -11.23 -8.98
CA ALA A 122 2.18 -11.79 -7.64
C ALA A 122 2.71 -13.23 -7.53
N ILE A 123 2.40 -14.08 -8.50
CA ILE A 123 2.94 -15.45 -8.58
C ILE A 123 4.46 -15.44 -8.75
N GLY A 124 5.01 -14.52 -9.53
CA GLY A 124 6.46 -14.35 -9.64
C GLY A 124 7.13 -13.95 -8.33
N MET A 125 6.45 -13.16 -7.49
CA MET A 125 6.91 -12.87 -6.13
C MET A 125 6.88 -14.12 -5.23
N LEU A 126 5.85 -14.96 -5.33
CA LEU A 126 5.80 -16.24 -4.61
C LEU A 126 6.86 -17.24 -5.11
N TRP A 127 7.19 -17.19 -6.41
CA TRP A 127 8.23 -18.02 -7.02
C TRP A 127 9.61 -17.69 -6.44
N ILE A 128 10.03 -16.43 -6.47
CA ILE A 128 11.37 -16.04 -5.99
C ILE A 128 11.56 -16.30 -4.49
N LYS A 129 10.49 -16.20 -3.69
CA LYS A 129 10.52 -16.49 -2.25
C LYS A 129 10.85 -17.96 -1.94
N GLN A 130 10.74 -18.88 -2.90
CA GLN A 130 11.09 -20.30 -2.69
C GLN A 130 12.61 -20.54 -2.63
N PHE A 131 13.42 -19.57 -3.07
CA PHE A 131 14.87 -19.76 -3.22
C PHE A 131 15.68 -19.10 -2.11
N SER A 132 15.04 -18.48 -1.12
CA SER A 132 15.71 -17.76 -0.04
C SER A 132 14.86 -17.79 1.22
N ASP A 133 15.51 -17.85 2.38
CA ASP A 133 14.80 -17.69 3.66
C ASP A 133 14.37 -16.23 3.89
N LEU A 134 13.59 -16.00 4.95
CA LEU A 134 13.01 -14.69 5.25
C LEU A 134 14.06 -13.60 5.50
N THR A 135 15.22 -13.96 6.05
CA THR A 135 16.32 -13.03 6.33
C THR A 135 17.04 -12.66 5.04
N GLU A 136 17.34 -13.64 4.19
CA GLU A 136 17.93 -13.41 2.88
C GLU A 136 17.00 -12.59 1.97
N GLN A 137 15.69 -12.84 2.03
CA GLN A 137 14.67 -12.05 1.32
C GLN A 137 14.73 -10.55 1.66
N CYS A 138 15.09 -10.19 2.90
CA CYS A 138 15.17 -8.81 3.37
C CYS A 138 16.57 -8.19 3.25
N SER A 139 17.57 -8.96 2.82
CA SER A 139 18.93 -8.46 2.65
C SER A 139 19.02 -7.49 1.49
N LYS A 140 19.84 -6.44 1.62
CA LYS A 140 20.04 -5.45 0.57
C LYS A 140 20.50 -6.10 -0.73
N GLY A 141 19.74 -5.91 -1.81
CA GLY A 141 20.02 -6.51 -3.12
C GLY A 141 19.63 -7.98 -3.24
N SER A 142 18.79 -8.50 -2.35
CA SER A 142 18.17 -9.81 -2.46
C SER A 142 17.39 -9.98 -3.78
N LEU A 143 17.09 -11.22 -4.15
CA LEU A 143 16.23 -11.49 -5.31
C LEU A 143 14.84 -10.86 -5.14
N LEU A 144 14.30 -10.85 -3.92
CA LEU A 144 13.00 -10.25 -3.62
C LEU A 144 13.01 -8.73 -3.80
N GLU A 145 14.03 -8.03 -3.28
CA GLU A 145 14.15 -6.58 -3.47
C GLU A 145 14.26 -6.23 -4.95
N LYS A 146 15.17 -6.92 -5.67
CA LYS A 146 15.39 -6.70 -7.11
C LYS A 146 14.14 -6.97 -7.93
N TYR A 147 13.39 -8.02 -7.61
CA TYR A 147 12.15 -8.34 -8.33
C TYR A 147 11.08 -7.28 -8.10
N ILE A 148 10.85 -6.88 -6.86
CA ILE A 148 9.87 -5.84 -6.52
C ILE A 148 10.17 -4.57 -7.32
N ASP A 149 11.44 -4.14 -7.33
CA ASP A 149 11.86 -2.92 -8.01
C ASP A 149 11.78 -3.05 -9.54
N ALA A 150 12.19 -4.20 -10.08
CA ALA A 150 12.19 -4.49 -11.52
C ALA A 150 10.79 -4.69 -12.12
N ILE A 151 9.77 -4.97 -11.30
CA ILE A 151 8.37 -4.94 -11.74
C ILE A 151 7.80 -3.52 -11.62
N TYR A 152 7.91 -2.88 -10.44
CA TYR A 152 7.23 -1.61 -10.18
C TYR A 152 7.67 -0.47 -11.09
N ASP A 153 8.98 -0.23 -11.20
CA ASP A 153 9.51 0.94 -11.92
C ASP A 153 9.09 0.95 -13.40
N PRO A 154 9.36 -0.10 -14.21
CA PRO A 154 8.93 -0.10 -15.59
C PRO A 154 7.40 -0.23 -15.73
N PHE A 155 6.68 -0.91 -14.84
CA PHE A 155 5.21 -0.95 -14.88
C PHE A 155 4.59 0.46 -14.78
N TRP A 156 5.02 1.26 -13.80
CA TRP A 156 4.52 2.62 -13.59
C TRP A 156 5.02 3.63 -14.63
N LYS A 157 6.09 3.31 -15.34
CA LYS A 157 6.52 3.99 -16.58
C LYS A 157 5.77 3.53 -17.83
N ARG A 158 4.92 2.50 -17.75
CA ARG A 158 4.25 1.84 -18.91
C ARG A 158 5.25 1.20 -19.88
N GLU A 159 6.33 0.65 -19.35
CA GLU A 159 7.43 0.01 -20.08
C GLU A 159 7.44 -1.51 -19.88
N LEU A 160 6.54 -2.05 -19.05
CA LEU A 160 6.39 -3.49 -18.78
C LEU A 160 4.93 -3.91 -18.90
N ASP A 161 4.66 -4.95 -19.71
CA ASP A 161 3.39 -5.65 -19.72
C ASP A 161 3.43 -6.76 -18.65
N VAL A 162 2.77 -6.50 -17.52
CA VAL A 162 2.75 -7.43 -16.38
C VAL A 162 1.75 -8.59 -16.55
N GLU A 163 1.00 -8.64 -17.65
CA GLU A 163 0.13 -9.78 -18.00
C GLU A 163 0.84 -10.76 -18.95
N ASP A 164 1.98 -10.39 -19.54
CA ASP A 164 2.75 -11.22 -20.45
C ASP A 164 3.80 -12.06 -19.69
N LEU A 165 3.64 -13.39 -19.73
CA LEU A 165 4.56 -14.35 -19.12
C LEU A 165 6.00 -14.19 -19.62
N SER A 166 6.20 -13.87 -20.90
CA SER A 166 7.52 -13.72 -21.48
C SER A 166 8.24 -12.47 -20.97
N GLU A 167 7.51 -11.38 -20.70
CA GLU A 167 8.06 -10.15 -20.11
C GLU A 167 8.46 -10.38 -18.65
N VAL A 168 7.64 -11.06 -17.85
CA VAL A 168 7.97 -11.40 -16.46
C VAL A 168 9.14 -12.39 -16.39
N LEU A 169 9.25 -13.34 -17.32
CA LEU A 169 10.43 -14.21 -17.46
C LEU A 169 11.71 -13.43 -17.78
N LYS A 170 11.64 -12.39 -18.63
CA LYS A 170 12.79 -11.51 -18.90
C LYS A 170 13.22 -10.77 -17.64
N VAL A 171 12.27 -10.31 -16.82
CA VAL A 171 12.57 -9.68 -15.51
C VAL A 171 13.31 -10.65 -14.60
N LEU A 172 12.79 -11.87 -14.42
CA LEU A 172 13.44 -12.91 -13.60
C LEU A 172 14.87 -13.19 -14.08
N LYS A 173 15.06 -13.34 -15.40
CA LYS A 173 16.38 -13.55 -15.99
C LYS A 173 17.32 -12.36 -15.76
N ALA A 174 16.81 -11.13 -15.90
CA ALA A 174 17.61 -9.91 -15.75
C ALA A 174 18.11 -9.69 -14.31
N ILE A 175 17.34 -10.11 -13.30
CA ILE A 175 17.75 -10.02 -11.89
C ILE A 175 18.58 -11.21 -11.43
N GLY A 176 18.80 -12.21 -12.30
CA GLY A 176 19.53 -13.45 -11.98
C GLY A 176 18.73 -14.47 -11.17
N ALA A 177 17.39 -14.40 -11.19
CA ALA A 177 16.54 -15.37 -10.51
C ALA A 177 16.42 -16.68 -11.32
N PRO A 178 16.19 -17.83 -10.66
CA PRO A 178 15.87 -19.09 -11.36
C PRO A 178 14.62 -18.95 -12.23
N THR A 179 14.68 -19.45 -13.47
CA THR A 179 13.55 -19.41 -14.42
C THR A 179 13.03 -20.79 -14.81
N GLU A 180 13.82 -21.83 -14.57
CA GLU A 180 13.43 -23.21 -14.87
C GLU A 180 12.22 -23.62 -14.03
N GLY A 181 11.17 -24.13 -14.66
CA GLY A 181 9.91 -24.50 -14.00
C GLY A 181 8.95 -23.35 -13.72
N PHE A 182 9.33 -22.07 -13.94
CA PHE A 182 8.45 -20.93 -13.65
C PHE A 182 7.14 -20.97 -14.46
N SER A 183 7.20 -21.31 -15.75
CA SER A 183 6.02 -21.39 -16.61
C SER A 183 5.01 -22.43 -16.14
N ASP A 184 5.48 -23.56 -15.61
CA ASP A 184 4.61 -24.62 -15.07
C ASP A 184 4.09 -24.23 -13.69
N PHE A 185 4.93 -23.57 -12.87
CA PHE A 185 4.52 -23.02 -11.60
C PHE A 185 3.37 -22.01 -11.75
N VAL A 186 3.46 -21.11 -12.73
CA VAL A 186 2.39 -20.13 -13.05
C VAL A 186 1.08 -20.80 -13.44
N LYS A 187 1.10 -21.97 -14.09
CA LYS A 187 -0.11 -22.68 -14.53
C LYS A 187 -0.66 -23.67 -13.50
N GLY A 188 0.17 -24.07 -12.53
CA GLY A 188 -0.14 -25.06 -11.52
C GLY A 188 -0.06 -24.49 -10.11
N LYS A 189 0.91 -24.99 -9.33
CA LYS A 189 1.04 -24.71 -7.89
C LYS A 189 1.01 -23.22 -7.55
N GLY A 190 1.68 -22.37 -8.33
CA GLY A 190 1.73 -20.93 -8.10
C GLY A 190 0.38 -20.24 -8.25
N ALA A 191 -0.44 -20.66 -9.23
CA ALA A 191 -1.79 -20.13 -9.40
C ALA A 191 -2.67 -20.45 -8.18
N SER A 192 -2.73 -21.73 -7.77
CA SER A 192 -3.52 -22.16 -6.62
C SER A 192 -3.05 -21.53 -5.31
N MET A 193 -1.74 -21.42 -5.11
CA MET A 193 -1.15 -20.77 -3.94
C MET A 193 -1.53 -19.29 -3.87
N ASN A 194 -1.45 -18.59 -5.00
CA ASN A 194 -1.85 -17.18 -5.06
C ASN A 194 -3.36 -17.02 -4.83
N GLU A 195 -4.21 -17.85 -5.45
CA GLU A 195 -5.66 -17.83 -5.25
C GLU A 195 -6.06 -18.00 -3.78
N SER A 196 -5.54 -19.04 -3.13
CA SER A 196 -5.75 -19.30 -1.70
C SER A 196 -5.27 -18.13 -0.81
N LEU A 197 -4.09 -17.55 -1.11
CA LEU A 197 -3.61 -16.37 -0.39
C LEU A 197 -4.51 -15.14 -0.60
N GLN A 198 -5.01 -14.91 -1.83
CA GLN A 198 -5.91 -13.78 -2.10
C GLN A 198 -7.24 -13.91 -1.36
N GLU A 199 -7.79 -15.12 -1.30
CA GLU A 199 -9.05 -15.42 -0.62
C GLU A 199 -8.89 -15.30 0.90
N SER A 200 -7.94 -16.03 1.48
CA SER A 200 -7.68 -16.02 2.94
C SER A 200 -7.28 -14.64 3.46
N ALA A 201 -6.46 -13.87 2.72
CA ALA A 201 -6.11 -12.50 3.11
C ALA A 201 -7.34 -11.58 3.13
N PHE A 202 -8.21 -11.69 2.13
CA PHE A 202 -9.44 -10.91 2.08
C PHE A 202 -10.40 -11.28 3.21
N ASP A 203 -10.52 -12.57 3.50
CA ASP A 203 -11.35 -13.08 4.59
C ASP A 203 -10.82 -12.67 5.97
N ALA A 204 -9.50 -12.58 6.12
CA ALA A 204 -8.83 -12.00 7.29
C ALA A 204 -8.92 -10.46 7.37
N GLY A 205 -9.67 -9.82 6.46
CA GLY A 205 -9.96 -8.40 6.48
C GLY A 205 -8.89 -7.51 5.84
N ILE A 206 -8.06 -8.04 4.94
CA ILE A 206 -7.18 -7.23 4.08
C ILE A 206 -7.97 -6.84 2.84
N PHE A 207 -8.15 -5.54 2.63
CA PHE A 207 -9.01 -5.02 1.55
C PHE A 207 -8.25 -4.10 0.57
N GLY A 208 -7.04 -3.69 0.93
CA GLY A 208 -6.26 -2.72 0.20
C GLY A 208 -4.77 -2.90 0.44
N VAL A 209 -3.95 -2.17 -0.34
CA VAL A 209 -2.49 -2.14 -0.17
C VAL A 209 -1.91 -0.72 -0.32
N PRO A 210 -0.80 -0.39 0.37
CA PRO A 210 -0.06 -1.27 1.27
C PRO A 210 -0.85 -1.53 2.56
N THR A 211 -0.83 -2.77 3.03
CA THR A 211 -1.36 -3.13 4.35
C THR A 211 -0.25 -3.78 5.15
N TYR A 212 -0.08 -3.32 6.37
CA TYR A 212 0.89 -3.82 7.33
C TYR A 212 0.17 -4.59 8.42
N ILE A 213 0.66 -5.78 8.75
CA ILE A 213 0.18 -6.61 9.87
C ILE A 213 1.33 -6.79 10.85
N LEU A 214 1.07 -6.55 12.13
CA LEU A 214 1.93 -6.94 13.24
C LEU A 214 1.43 -8.31 13.73
N PRO A 215 2.11 -9.44 13.48
CA PRO A 215 1.57 -10.77 13.78
C PRO A 215 1.30 -11.02 15.26
N ASN A 216 2.11 -10.42 16.13
CA ASN A 216 1.95 -10.59 17.56
C ASN A 216 0.93 -9.59 18.10
N GLU A 217 -0.16 -10.09 18.69
CA GLU A 217 -1.10 -9.24 19.40
C GLU A 217 -0.37 -8.43 20.46
N SER A 218 -0.50 -7.11 20.39
CA SER A 218 0.16 -6.30 21.38
C SER A 218 -0.60 -6.36 22.69
N VAL A 219 0.01 -6.88 23.76
CA VAL A 219 -0.57 -6.90 25.12
C VAL A 219 -1.12 -5.53 25.54
N ASN A 220 -0.44 -4.46 25.10
CA ASN A 220 -0.78 -3.08 25.42
C ASN A 220 -1.63 -2.38 24.35
N ASP A 221 -1.91 -3.03 23.21
CA ASP A 221 -2.78 -2.48 22.16
C ASP A 221 -3.34 -3.56 21.21
N PRO A 222 -4.14 -4.53 21.70
CA PRO A 222 -4.57 -5.71 20.93
C PRO A 222 -5.60 -5.38 19.84
N LYS A 223 -5.97 -4.11 19.68
CA LYS A 223 -6.95 -3.65 18.69
C LYS A 223 -6.28 -3.13 17.42
N HIS A 224 -4.96 -2.99 17.39
CA HIS A 224 -4.26 -2.18 16.39
C HIS A 224 -3.07 -2.89 15.74
N GLU A 225 -3.27 -4.12 15.27
CA GLU A 225 -2.25 -4.89 14.52
C GLU A 225 -2.24 -4.61 13.02
N LYS A 226 -3.30 -4.00 12.49
CA LYS A 226 -3.48 -3.77 11.04
C LYS A 226 -3.46 -2.30 10.69
N PHE A 227 -2.64 -1.93 9.71
CA PHE A 227 -2.51 -0.58 9.19
C PHE A 227 -2.59 -0.58 7.67
N PHE A 228 -3.56 0.15 7.11
CA PHE A 228 -3.72 0.34 5.67
C PHE A 228 -3.22 1.73 5.28
N GLY A 229 -2.15 1.79 4.48
CA GLY A 229 -1.53 3.04 4.05
C GLY A 229 -0.17 3.30 4.69
N ARG A 230 0.73 3.94 3.92
CA ARG A 230 2.10 4.23 4.35
C ARG A 230 2.19 5.38 5.36
N GLU A 231 1.12 6.16 5.51
CA GLU A 231 0.99 7.22 6.51
C GLU A 231 1.07 6.71 7.97
N HIS A 232 0.93 5.39 8.15
CA HIS A 232 1.03 4.73 9.45
C HIS A 232 2.44 4.26 9.80
N LEU A 233 3.42 4.34 8.88
CA LEU A 233 4.81 3.93 9.13
C LEU A 233 5.42 4.54 10.42
N PRO A 234 5.16 5.81 10.79
CA PRO A 234 5.60 6.34 12.08
C PRO A 234 5.06 5.55 13.27
N ARG A 235 3.75 5.21 13.26
CA ARG A 235 3.10 4.42 14.32
C ARG A 235 3.59 2.99 14.34
N ILE A 236 3.77 2.38 13.17
CA ILE A 236 4.33 1.03 13.03
C ILE A 236 5.76 1.00 13.59
N SER A 237 6.61 1.97 13.21
CA SER A 237 7.96 2.08 13.73
C SER A 237 7.99 2.22 15.24
N TRP A 238 7.10 3.05 15.82
CA TRP A 238 7.01 3.23 17.27
C TRP A 238 6.57 1.94 17.97
N LEU A 239 5.62 1.19 17.41
CA LEU A 239 5.20 -0.11 17.93
C LEU A 239 6.34 -1.13 17.90
N LEU A 240 7.06 -1.23 16.78
CA LEU A 240 8.18 -2.15 16.60
C LEU A 240 9.40 -1.78 17.45
N ALA A 241 9.60 -0.49 17.75
CA ALA A 241 10.71 -0.01 18.58
C ALA A 241 10.43 -0.07 20.10
N GLY A 242 9.33 -0.71 20.53
CA GLY A 242 9.03 -0.86 21.96
C GLY A 242 8.27 0.31 22.61
N ARG A 243 7.71 1.22 21.80
CA ARG A 243 6.81 2.31 22.23
C ARG A 243 7.48 3.45 23.01
N ASP A 244 8.72 3.78 22.68
CA ASP A 244 9.44 4.89 23.30
C ASP A 244 8.82 6.25 22.96
N GLY A 245 8.41 6.99 23.99
CA GLY A 245 7.86 8.35 23.87
C GLY A 245 6.39 8.40 23.44
N GLU A 246 5.95 9.58 23.00
CA GLU A 246 4.57 9.79 22.58
C GLU A 246 4.24 9.02 21.28
N ALA A 247 3.05 8.43 21.28
CA ALA A 247 2.41 7.84 20.12
C ALA A 247 2.39 8.81 18.91
N PRO A 248 3.04 8.47 17.78
CA PRO A 248 3.05 9.35 16.63
C PRO A 248 1.71 9.31 15.87
N ASN A 249 1.33 10.46 15.32
CA ASN A 249 0.19 10.60 14.41
C ASN A 249 0.51 10.10 12.99
N THR A 250 -0.53 10.02 12.15
CA THR A 250 -0.36 9.74 10.71
C THR A 250 0.42 10.84 10.02
N ARG A 251 1.43 10.47 9.23
CA ARG A 251 2.16 11.36 8.32
C ARG A 251 2.88 10.55 7.26
N TYR A 252 3.12 11.15 6.11
CA TYR A 252 4.09 10.60 5.18
C TYR A 252 5.49 11.02 5.62
N ASP A 253 6.34 10.04 5.92
CA ASP A 253 7.77 10.31 6.03
C ASP A 253 8.29 10.76 4.66
N ILE A 254 9.03 11.86 4.67
CA ILE A 254 9.64 12.43 3.47
C ILE A 254 11.16 12.32 3.66
N ASP A 255 11.84 11.80 2.63
CA ASP A 255 13.29 11.59 2.64
C ASP A 255 14.03 12.89 2.98
N ASP A 256 14.94 12.85 3.95
CA ASP A 256 15.77 13.99 4.34
C ASP A 256 16.64 14.51 3.17
N LYS A 257 16.86 13.68 2.14
CA LYS A 257 17.58 14.01 0.89
C LYS A 257 16.67 14.53 -0.22
N LEU A 258 15.49 15.04 0.13
CA LEU A 258 14.56 15.73 -0.77
C LEU A 258 15.27 16.61 -1.81
N ASP A 259 14.98 16.36 -3.09
CA ASP A 259 15.34 17.31 -4.14
C ASP A 259 14.46 18.57 -4.01
N LYS A 260 15.02 19.61 -3.38
CA LYS A 260 14.36 20.91 -3.24
C LYS A 260 13.92 21.49 -4.59
N LYS A 261 14.63 21.19 -5.69
CA LYS A 261 14.23 21.63 -7.04
C LYS A 261 12.97 20.90 -7.51
N ALA A 262 12.84 19.60 -7.21
CA ALA A 262 11.64 18.83 -7.50
C ALA A 262 10.42 19.30 -6.70
N LEU A 263 10.63 19.73 -5.44
CA LEU A 263 9.60 20.35 -4.61
C LEU A 263 9.10 21.66 -5.24
N THR A 264 10.02 22.55 -5.66
CA THR A 264 9.67 23.81 -6.36
C THR A 264 8.91 23.56 -7.66
N LYS A 265 9.31 22.56 -8.46
CA LYS A 265 8.62 22.20 -9.70
C LYS A 265 7.23 21.61 -9.45
N SER A 266 7.04 20.89 -8.36
CA SER A 266 5.77 20.23 -8.02
C SER A 266 4.72 21.21 -7.46
N ALA A 267 5.14 22.39 -7.01
CA ALA A 267 4.25 23.37 -6.40
C ALA A 267 3.42 24.21 -7.39
N GLY A 268 3.69 24.09 -8.70
CA GLY A 268 3.00 24.83 -9.76
C GLY A 268 3.30 26.33 -9.76
N ASP A 269 3.04 27.01 -10.89
CA ASP A 269 3.37 28.43 -11.09
C ASP A 269 2.48 29.43 -10.30
N ASN A 270 1.50 28.94 -9.53
CA ASN A 270 0.57 29.76 -8.73
C ASN A 270 0.73 29.46 -7.24
N LEU A 271 1.94 29.66 -6.71
CA LEU A 271 2.18 29.60 -5.28
C LEU A 271 1.42 30.74 -4.59
N SER A 272 0.46 30.39 -3.71
CA SER A 272 0.04 31.30 -2.65
C SER A 272 1.26 31.71 -1.83
N ASP A 273 1.18 32.86 -1.17
CA ASP A 273 2.19 33.28 -0.18
C ASP A 273 2.54 32.09 0.72
N PRO A 274 3.80 31.58 0.72
CA PRO A 274 4.18 30.40 1.48
C PRO A 274 4.07 30.62 2.99
N SER A 275 3.90 31.88 3.43
CA SER A 275 3.61 32.23 4.81
C SER A 275 2.13 32.07 5.19
N VAL A 276 1.23 31.75 4.26
CA VAL A 276 -0.20 31.58 4.54
C VAL A 276 -0.70 30.18 4.17
N LEU A 277 -1.09 29.38 5.17
CA LEU A 277 -1.78 28.11 4.97
C LEU A 277 -3.30 28.32 5.03
N THR A 278 -3.99 28.14 3.90
CA THR A 278 -5.46 28.07 3.91
C THR A 278 -5.93 26.66 4.25
N THR A 279 -6.67 26.52 5.34
CA THR A 279 -7.10 25.23 5.89
C THR A 279 -8.62 25.18 5.95
N PHE A 280 -9.20 24.21 5.24
CA PHE A 280 -10.61 23.87 5.39
C PHE A 280 -10.80 22.89 6.54
N PHE A 281 -11.81 23.11 7.37
CA PHE A 281 -12.03 22.29 8.56
C PHE A 281 -13.53 22.03 8.78
N ASP A 282 -13.86 20.83 9.28
CA ASP A 282 -15.21 20.46 9.66
C ASP A 282 -15.24 19.99 11.11
N PHE A 283 -16.04 20.65 11.96
CA PHE A 283 -16.19 20.28 13.37
C PHE A 283 -16.75 18.87 13.58
N LYS A 284 -17.42 18.30 12.57
CA LYS A 284 -17.96 16.92 12.61
C LYS A 284 -16.97 15.88 12.11
N SER A 285 -15.81 16.29 11.58
CA SER A 285 -14.80 15.40 11.03
C SER A 285 -13.76 15.04 12.11
N PRO A 286 -13.64 13.75 12.47
CA PRO A 286 -12.56 13.30 13.37
C PRO A 286 -11.18 13.65 12.82
N GLN A 287 -10.99 13.62 11.51
CA GLN A 287 -9.73 13.97 10.84
C GLN A 287 -9.40 15.46 11.01
N SER A 288 -10.40 16.35 10.94
CA SER A 288 -10.20 17.78 11.22
C SER A 288 -9.79 18.00 12.68
N TYR A 289 -10.39 17.27 13.62
CA TYR A 289 -10.02 17.33 15.03
C TYR A 289 -8.58 16.85 15.26
N LEU A 290 -8.21 15.69 14.71
CA LEU A 290 -6.85 15.12 14.81
C LEU A 290 -5.78 16.04 14.20
N ALA A 291 -6.11 16.75 13.12
CA ALA A 291 -5.17 17.66 12.46
C ALA A 291 -4.98 19.00 13.19
N LEU A 292 -5.83 19.35 14.17
CA LEU A 292 -5.83 20.67 14.81
C LEU A 292 -4.49 21.01 15.49
N ASN A 293 -3.97 20.09 16.30
CA ASN A 293 -2.72 20.31 17.04
C ASN A 293 -1.51 20.38 16.09
N PRO A 294 -1.30 19.43 15.16
CA PRO A 294 -0.25 19.53 14.15
C PRO A 294 -0.31 20.85 13.34
N ILE A 295 -1.51 21.25 12.89
CA ILE A 295 -1.69 22.48 12.11
C ILE A 295 -1.39 23.71 12.98
N ASN A 296 -1.82 23.76 14.24
CA ASN A 296 -1.48 24.88 15.11
C ASN A 296 0.03 24.98 15.39
N SER A 297 0.75 23.85 15.40
CA SER A 297 2.17 23.82 15.71
C SER A 297 3.03 24.58 14.69
N ILE A 298 2.60 24.68 13.42
CA ILE A 298 3.37 25.37 12.36
C ILE A 298 3.37 26.89 12.51
N LYS A 299 2.51 27.46 13.37
CA LYS A 299 2.52 28.91 13.66
C LYS A 299 3.86 29.39 14.21
N LYS A 300 4.58 28.50 14.91
CA LYS A 300 5.93 28.78 15.43
C LYS A 300 6.94 29.05 14.31
N ASP A 301 6.66 28.55 13.11
CA ASP A 301 7.50 28.72 11.92
C ASP A 301 7.12 30.00 11.13
N GLY A 302 6.28 30.87 11.71
CA GLY A 302 5.83 32.12 11.10
C GLY A 302 4.70 31.97 10.08
N ILE A 303 4.12 30.78 9.97
CA ILE A 303 3.01 30.51 9.04
C ILE A 303 1.68 30.99 9.65
N VAL A 304 1.01 31.90 8.95
CA VAL A 304 -0.35 32.37 9.22
C VAL A 304 -1.35 31.33 8.73
N ILE A 305 -2.36 31.01 9.55
CA ILE A 305 -3.37 30.01 9.20
C ILE A 305 -4.70 30.70 8.90
N ASN A 306 -5.18 30.56 7.68
CA ASN A 306 -6.47 31.05 7.20
C ASN A 306 -7.50 29.92 7.28
N TRP A 307 -8.24 29.86 8.39
CA TRP A 307 -9.25 28.85 8.65
C TRP A 307 -10.54 29.09 7.86
N LYS A 308 -11.02 28.06 7.17
CA LYS A 308 -12.27 28.08 6.41
C LYS A 308 -13.19 26.94 6.89
N PRO A 309 -14.36 27.24 7.47
CA PRO A 309 -15.28 26.17 7.83
C PRO A 309 -15.81 25.48 6.57
N PHE A 310 -15.99 24.17 6.66
CA PHE A 310 -16.58 23.32 5.62
C PHE A 310 -17.48 22.28 6.31
N SER A 311 -18.55 21.85 5.63
CA SER A 311 -19.39 20.76 6.10
C SER A 311 -19.23 19.57 5.18
N SER A 312 -18.59 18.52 5.67
CA SER A 312 -18.46 17.24 4.99
C SER A 312 -19.68 16.36 5.23
N LYS A 313 -19.78 15.26 4.46
CA LYS A 313 -20.78 14.21 4.72
C LYS A 313 -20.38 13.45 5.99
N PRO A 314 -21.32 13.09 6.86
CA PRO A 314 -21.00 12.28 8.04
C PRO A 314 -20.44 10.92 7.64
N LEU A 315 -19.58 10.37 8.50
CA LEU A 315 -19.11 9.00 8.37
C LEU A 315 -20.31 8.05 8.50
N LYS A 316 -20.32 7.01 7.66
CA LYS A 316 -21.33 5.95 7.74
C LYS A 316 -20.90 4.94 8.79
N VAL A 317 -21.86 4.49 9.60
CA VAL A 317 -21.67 3.31 10.44
C VAL A 317 -21.46 2.11 9.53
N PRO A 318 -20.46 1.25 9.77
CA PRO A 318 -20.27 0.03 8.99
C PRO A 318 -21.51 -0.86 9.08
N ASP A 319 -21.88 -1.47 7.96
CA ASP A 319 -22.98 -2.45 7.95
C ASP A 319 -22.62 -3.65 8.84
N LYS A 320 -23.62 -4.28 9.45
CA LYS A 320 -23.40 -5.53 10.19
C LYS A 320 -23.13 -6.66 9.20
N GLU A 321 -22.23 -7.56 9.59
CA GLU A 321 -22.00 -8.78 8.82
C GLU A 321 -23.28 -9.60 8.68
N ILE A 322 -23.57 -10.01 7.45
CA ILE A 322 -24.65 -10.95 7.14
C ILE A 322 -24.09 -12.25 6.55
N PRO A 323 -24.82 -13.38 6.64
CA PRO A 323 -24.39 -14.61 5.99
C PRO A 323 -24.31 -14.46 4.46
N ASN A 324 -23.27 -15.02 3.83
CA ASN A 324 -23.08 -15.08 2.37
C ASN A 324 -23.08 -13.70 1.67
N GLU A 325 -22.42 -12.70 2.26
CA GLU A 325 -22.20 -11.41 1.60
C GLU A 325 -21.52 -11.57 0.24
N ASP A 326 -22.02 -10.82 -0.76
CA ASP A 326 -21.25 -10.66 -1.99
C ASP A 326 -19.94 -9.93 -1.69
N ARG A 327 -18.92 -10.20 -2.52
CA ARG A 327 -17.57 -9.66 -2.35
C ARG A 327 -17.55 -8.13 -2.24
N GLY A 328 -18.42 -7.43 -2.97
CA GLY A 328 -18.48 -5.96 -2.93
C GLY A 328 -19.06 -5.43 -1.63
N VAL A 329 -20.09 -6.08 -1.08
CA VAL A 329 -20.65 -5.77 0.25
C VAL A 329 -19.61 -6.03 1.33
N LYS A 330 -19.00 -7.22 1.35
CA LYS A 330 -17.95 -7.59 2.31
C LYS A 330 -16.78 -6.60 2.27
N HIS A 331 -16.33 -6.21 1.07
CA HIS A 331 -15.25 -5.22 0.91
C HIS A 331 -15.64 -3.86 1.52
N ARG A 332 -16.84 -3.34 1.23
CA ARG A 332 -17.30 -2.06 1.79
C ARG A 332 -17.40 -2.10 3.32
N ARG A 333 -17.90 -3.21 3.87
CA ARG A 333 -18.01 -3.43 5.32
C ARG A 333 -16.64 -3.45 5.99
N ILE A 334 -15.73 -4.32 5.55
CA ILE A 334 -14.35 -4.43 6.10
C ILE A 334 -13.65 -3.07 6.09
N ARG A 335 -13.78 -2.31 4.98
CA ARG A 335 -13.20 -0.97 4.88
C ARG A 335 -13.84 0.01 5.86
N GLY A 336 -15.15 -0.04 6.05
CA GLY A 336 -15.86 0.78 7.04
C GLY A 336 -15.41 0.47 8.47
N GLU A 337 -15.33 -0.81 8.82
CA GLU A 337 -14.83 -1.29 10.12
C GLU A 337 -13.39 -0.81 10.35
N TYR A 338 -12.52 -0.94 9.34
CA TYR A 338 -11.15 -0.42 9.42
C TYR A 338 -11.13 1.08 9.69
N ILE A 339 -11.90 1.89 8.96
CA ILE A 339 -11.93 3.35 9.15
C ILE A 339 -12.39 3.71 10.57
N ALA A 340 -13.40 3.01 11.10
CA ALA A 340 -13.87 3.23 12.47
C ALA A 340 -12.78 2.89 13.50
N ASN A 341 -12.09 1.76 13.32
CA ASN A 341 -10.98 1.35 14.18
C ASN A 341 -9.78 2.29 14.09
N ASP A 342 -9.46 2.76 12.89
CA ASP A 342 -8.34 3.70 12.66
C ASP A 342 -8.62 5.07 13.30
N ILE A 343 -9.86 5.57 13.24
CA ILE A 343 -10.23 6.79 13.97
C ILE A 343 -10.08 6.59 15.48
N ASN A 344 -10.60 5.48 16.01
CA ASN A 344 -10.48 5.16 17.44
C ASN A 344 -9.01 5.02 17.89
N ARG A 345 -8.13 4.57 16.99
CA ARG A 345 -6.68 4.46 17.26
C ARG A 345 -6.02 5.80 17.54
N TYR A 346 -6.38 6.83 16.78
CA TYR A 346 -5.76 8.16 16.89
C TYR A 346 -6.55 9.12 17.79
N ALA A 347 -7.85 8.89 17.97
CA ALA A 347 -8.74 9.61 18.88
C ALA A 347 -9.58 8.63 19.72
N PRO A 348 -8.97 7.96 20.72
CA PRO A 348 -9.71 7.06 21.59
C PRO A 348 -10.73 7.83 22.44
N HIS A 349 -11.87 7.20 22.70
CA HIS A 349 -12.99 7.70 23.49
C HIS A 349 -12.80 7.47 25.00
#